data_AF-A0A929TDK6-F1
#
_entry.id   AF-A0A929TDK6-F1
#
_cell.length_a   1.000
_cell.length_b   1.000
_cell.length_c   1.000
_cell.angle_alpha   90.00
_cell.angle_beta   90.00
_cell.angle_gamma   90.00
#
_symmetry.space_group_name_H-M   'P 1'
#
loop_
_entity.id
_entity.type
_entity.pdbx_description
1 polymer ?
#
loop_
_entity_poly.entity_id
_entity_poly.type
_entity_poly.pdbx_seq_one_letter_code
_entity_poly.pdbx_strand_id
1 'polypeptide(L)'
;LIRDHENGLVFGKGKKKAFCERVLEAANDRSLREKLSLAARTEIATKWNAEEAAKRFVLFCKKSGWETGREAEDFFHDGGPMTPAPLLRPPAFLRTLQEVNHLQW
;
A
#
# COMPACT_ATOMS: atom_id res chain seq x y z
N LEU A 1 0.77 2.84 -2.54
CA LEU A 1 1.43 3.13 -3.83
C LEU A 1 0.49 3.89 -4.77
N ILE A 2 -0.63 3.28 -5.19
CA ILE A 2 -1.62 3.94 -6.06
C ILE A 2 -2.70 4.62 -5.19
N ARG A 3 -3.02 5.87 -5.50
CA ARG A 3 -4.08 6.71 -4.90
C ARG A 3 -5.04 7.14 -6.01
N ASP A 4 -6.32 6.90 -5.79
CA ASP A 4 -7.35 7.10 -6.82
C ASP A 4 -7.43 8.56 -7.26
N HIS A 5 -7.47 8.80 -8.58
CA HIS A 5 -7.45 10.12 -9.23
C HIS A 5 -6.25 11.04 -8.92
N GLU A 6 -5.26 10.58 -8.15
CA GLU A 6 -4.05 11.33 -7.86
C GLU A 6 -2.88 10.89 -8.73
N ASN A 7 -2.54 9.60 -8.69
CA ASN A 7 -1.42 9.01 -9.43
C ASN A 7 -1.80 7.71 -10.17
N GLY A 8 -3.10 7.41 -10.22
CA GLY A 8 -3.67 6.32 -10.98
C GLY A 8 -5.18 6.29 -10.81
N LEU A 9 -5.83 5.31 -11.43
CA LEU A 9 -7.25 5.04 -11.24
C LEU A 9 -7.41 3.70 -10.56
N VAL A 10 -8.23 3.66 -9.51
CA VAL A 10 -8.54 2.44 -8.75
C VAL A 10 -9.98 2.06 -9.03
N PHE A 11 -10.20 0.79 -9.38
CA PHE A 11 -11.54 0.22 -9.47
C PHE A 11 -11.71 -0.84 -8.39
N GLY A 12 -12.89 -0.89 -7.77
CA GLY A 12 -13.17 -1.84 -6.70
C GLY A 12 -13.07 -3.31 -7.14
N LYS A 13 -12.77 -4.20 -6.19
CA LYS A 13 -12.63 -5.65 -6.43
C LYS A 13 -13.86 -6.21 -7.17
N GLY A 14 -13.61 -6.91 -8.28
CA GLY A 14 -14.62 -7.66 -9.03
C GLY A 14 -15.63 -6.82 -9.83
N LYS A 15 -15.51 -5.49 -9.87
CA LYS A 15 -16.48 -4.63 -10.55
C LYS A 15 -16.09 -4.36 -12.00
N LYS A 16 -16.41 -5.30 -12.91
CA LYS A 16 -16.12 -5.17 -14.36
C LYS A 16 -16.63 -3.85 -14.97
N LYS A 17 -17.85 -3.43 -14.60
CA LYS A 17 -18.41 -2.16 -15.08
C LYS A 17 -17.54 -0.96 -14.68
N ALA A 18 -17.15 -0.89 -13.41
CA ALA A 18 -16.28 0.17 -12.90
C ALA A 18 -14.90 0.16 -13.58
N PHE A 19 -14.35 -1.03 -13.87
CA PHE A 19 -13.12 -1.14 -14.65
C PHE A 19 -13.27 -0.51 -16.04
N CYS A 20 -14.33 -0.86 -16.78
CA CYS A 20 -14.58 -0.30 -18.11
C CYS A 20 -14.75 1.22 -18.06
N GLU A 21 -15.47 1.75 -17.07
CA GLU A 21 -15.64 3.19 -16.87
C GLU A 21 -14.29 3.90 -16.66
N ARG A 22 -13.42 3.38 -15.78
CA ARG A 22 -12.09 3.97 -15.53
C ARG A 22 -11.18 3.89 -16.76
N VAL A 23 -11.25 2.82 -17.53
CA VAL A 23 -10.50 2.70 -18.79
C VAL A 23 -10.98 3.72 -19.82
N LEU A 24 -12.29 3.88 -19.98
CA LEU A 24 -12.86 4.86 -20.90
C LEU A 24 -12.53 6.29 -20.49
N GLU A 25 -12.59 6.60 -19.20
CA GLU A 25 -12.16 7.88 -18.63
C GLU A 25 -10.71 8.19 -19.02
N ALA A 26 -9.79 7.26 -18.73
CA ALA A 26 -8.38 7.42 -19.09
C ALA A 26 -8.16 7.47 -20.61
N ALA A 27 -8.90 6.71 -21.42
CA ALA A 27 -8.74 6.70 -22.88
C ALA A 27 -9.21 8.00 -23.54
N ASN A 28 -10.30 8.59 -23.04
CA ASN A 28 -10.91 9.77 -23.63
C ASN A 28 -10.29 11.10 -23.15
N ASP A 29 -9.68 11.14 -21.96
CA ASP A 29 -9.08 12.37 -21.42
C ASP A 29 -7.54 12.33 -21.45
N ARG A 30 -6.95 13.09 -22.39
CA ARG A 30 -5.50 13.24 -22.49
C ARG A 30 -4.88 13.99 -21.31
N SER A 31 -5.53 15.05 -20.83
CA SER A 31 -5.04 15.88 -19.73
C SER A 31 -4.96 15.06 -18.45
N LEU A 32 -5.98 14.25 -18.20
CA LEU A 32 -6.00 13.29 -17.11
C LEU A 32 -4.82 12.32 -17.19
N ARG A 33 -4.56 11.72 -18.36
CA ARG A 33 -3.42 10.80 -18.54
C ARG A 33 -2.09 11.47 -18.24
N GLU A 34 -1.87 12.68 -18.74
CA GLU A 34 -0.61 13.42 -18.52
C GLU A 34 -0.43 13.75 -17.04
N LYS A 35 -1.49 14.24 -16.37
CA LYS A 35 -1.50 14.51 -14.93
C LYS A 35 -1.17 13.25 -14.11
N LEU A 36 -1.89 12.16 -14.34
CA LEU A 36 -1.70 10.90 -13.59
C LEU A 36 -0.30 10.32 -13.84
N SER A 37 0.17 10.35 -15.08
CA SER A 37 1.49 9.83 -15.46
C SER A 37 2.63 10.61 -14.79
N LEU A 38 2.53 11.94 -14.78
CA LEU A 38 3.51 12.79 -14.11
C LEU A 38 3.51 12.53 -12.60
N ALA A 39 2.33 12.52 -11.97
CA ALA A 39 2.20 12.26 -10.55
C ALA A 39 2.73 10.87 -10.15
N ALA A 40 2.44 9.82 -10.94
CA ALA A 40 2.95 8.48 -10.74
C ALA A 40 4.48 8.42 -10.83
N ARG A 41 5.06 9.03 -11.86
CA ARG A 41 6.52 9.08 -12.04
C ARG A 41 7.19 9.80 -10.89
N THR A 42 6.67 10.95 -10.47
CA THR A 42 7.19 11.71 -9.35
C THR A 42 7.12 10.90 -8.06
N GLU A 43 5.99 10.24 -7.77
CA GLU A 43 5.85 9.43 -6.56
C GLU A 43 6.83 8.24 -6.55
N ILE A 44 7.04 7.57 -7.68
CA ILE A 44 8.01 6.48 -7.79
C ILE A 44 9.43 6.99 -7.61
N ALA A 45 9.81 8.04 -8.33
CA ALA A 45 11.17 8.59 -8.30
C ALA A 45 11.53 9.13 -6.91
N THR A 46 10.59 9.75 -6.20
CA THR A 46 10.88 10.41 -4.93
C THR A 46 10.71 9.50 -3.71
N LYS A 47 9.73 8.59 -3.72
CA LYS A 47 9.39 7.78 -2.54
C LYS A 47 9.58 6.28 -2.74
N TRP A 48 9.22 5.75 -3.90
CA TRP A 48 9.23 4.29 -4.15
C TRP A 48 10.42 3.81 -4.98
N ASN A 49 11.56 4.51 -4.89
CA ASN A 49 12.77 4.16 -5.59
C ASN A 49 13.62 3.14 -4.81
N ALA A 50 14.57 2.50 -5.51
CA ALA A 50 15.41 1.45 -4.94
C ALA A 50 16.35 1.96 -3.83
N GLU A 51 16.82 3.20 -3.92
CA GLU A 51 17.69 3.80 -2.93
C GLU A 51 16.95 3.97 -1.59
N GLU A 52 15.72 4.50 -1.63
CA GLU A 52 14.87 4.67 -0.47
C GLU A 52 14.48 3.32 0.14
N ALA A 53 14.19 2.32 -0.70
CA ALA A 53 13.94 0.96 -0.25
C ALA A 53 15.15 0.35 0.47
N ALA A 54 16.36 0.47 -0.10
CA ALA A 54 17.58 -0.05 0.49
C ALA A 54 17.93 0.67 1.80
N LYS A 55 17.82 2.00 1.84
CA LYS A 55 18.02 2.81 3.05
C LYS A 55 17.12 2.34 4.18
N ARG A 56 15.82 2.19 3.92
CA ARG A 56 14.84 1.74 4.91
C ARG A 56 15.06 0.29 5.33
N PHE A 57 15.42 -0.58 4.40
CA PHE A 57 15.73 -1.98 4.71
C PHE A 57 16.96 -2.11 5.62
N VAL A 58 18.04 -1.38 5.35
CA VAL A 58 19.23 -1.36 6.21
C VAL A 58 18.89 -0.75 7.57
N LEU A 59 18.10 0.32 7.60
CA LEU A 59 17.64 0.96 8.84
C LEU A 59 16.82 -0.01 9.69
N PHE A 60 15.90 -0.73 9.05
CA PHE A 60 15.12 -1.80 9.66
C PHE A 60 16.07 -2.83 10.25
N CYS A 61 16.94 -3.47 9.46
CA CYS A 61 17.86 -4.49 9.97
C CYS A 61 18.75 -4.01 11.13
N LYS A 62 19.19 -2.75 11.12
CA LYS A 62 20.02 -2.17 12.18
C LYS A 62 19.23 -1.89 13.47
N LYS A 63 17.99 -1.42 13.36
CA LYS A 63 17.18 -0.97 14.49
C LYS A 63 16.19 -2.01 15.01
N SER A 64 15.73 -2.90 14.14
CA SER A 64 14.93 -4.09 14.46
C SER A 64 15.78 -5.20 15.07
N GLY A 65 17.02 -4.88 15.48
CA GLY A 65 17.94 -5.83 16.09
C GLY A 65 17.16 -6.71 17.04
N TRP A 66 17.10 -7.99 16.68
CA TRP A 66 16.26 -9.06 17.25
C TRP A 66 16.40 -9.22 18.78
N GLU A 67 17.28 -8.43 19.39
CA GLU A 67 17.68 -8.39 20.79
C GLU A 67 17.01 -7.28 21.61
N THR A 68 16.35 -6.30 20.98
CA THR A 68 15.87 -5.08 21.69
C THR A 68 14.38 -5.03 22.02
N GLY A 69 13.60 -6.08 21.69
CA GLY A 69 12.17 -6.14 22.05
C GLY A 69 11.32 -5.00 21.46
N ARG A 70 11.79 -4.36 20.38
CA ARG A 70 11.01 -3.35 19.65
C ARG A 70 10.09 -4.02 18.64
N GLU A 71 8.87 -3.53 18.57
CA GLU A 71 7.84 -4.03 17.66
C GLU A 71 8.11 -3.56 16.22
N ALA A 72 7.68 -4.35 15.23
CA ALA A 72 7.93 -4.06 13.81
C ALA A 72 7.25 -2.76 13.35
N GLU A 73 6.17 -2.39 14.04
CA GLU A 73 5.33 -1.23 13.82
C GLU A 73 6.07 0.10 14.01
N ASP A 74 7.09 0.12 14.87
CA ASP A 74 7.94 1.29 15.13
C ASP A 74 8.78 1.70 13.90
N PHE A 75 8.86 0.83 12.89
CA PHE A 75 9.66 1.02 11.67
C PHE A 75 8.82 1.29 10.44
N PHE A 76 7.50 1.37 10.59
CA PHE A 76 6.62 1.75 9.50
C PHE A 76 6.70 3.25 9.19
N HIS A 77 6.59 3.56 7.91
CA HIS A 77 6.62 4.94 7.42
C HIS A 77 5.26 5.32 6.82
N ASP A 78 4.90 6.60 6.84
CA ASP A 78 3.61 7.09 6.30
C ASP A 78 3.49 6.98 4.77
N GLY A 79 4.61 6.79 4.05
CA GLY A 79 4.62 6.67 2.60
C GLY A 79 5.96 6.15 2.06
N GLY A 80 5.93 5.41 0.95
CA GLY A 80 7.10 4.76 0.35
C GLY A 80 7.29 3.30 0.81
N PRO A 81 8.46 2.70 0.58
CA PRO A 81 8.79 1.36 1.06
C PRO A 81 8.58 1.24 2.57
N MET A 82 8.10 0.09 3.05
CA MET A 82 7.73 -0.10 4.46
C MET A 82 6.59 0.81 4.97
N THR A 83 5.69 1.25 4.08
CA THR A 83 4.37 1.77 4.49
C THR A 83 3.48 0.60 4.93
N PRO A 84 2.70 0.72 6.02
CA PRO A 84 1.83 -0.35 6.46
C PRO A 84 0.76 -0.59 5.40
N ALA A 85 0.56 -1.87 5.06
CA ALA A 85 -0.49 -2.25 4.12
C ALA A 85 -1.85 -2.20 4.85
N PRO A 86 -2.87 -1.52 4.29
CA PRO A 86 -4.20 -1.53 4.89
C PRO A 86 -4.73 -2.96 4.97
N LEU A 87 -5.24 -3.35 6.14
CA LEU A 87 -5.84 -4.66 6.36
C LEU A 87 -7.08 -4.83 5.49
N LEU A 88 -7.01 -5.72 4.49
CA LEU A 88 -8.11 -5.99 3.56
C LEU A 88 -9.09 -7.07 4.06
N ARG A 89 -8.91 -7.60 5.27
CA ARG A 89 -9.77 -8.66 5.83
C ARG A 89 -10.96 -8.06 6.61
N PRO A 90 -12.18 -8.60 6.47
CA PRO A 90 -13.32 -8.15 7.26
C PRO A 90 -13.06 -8.37 8.76
N PRO A 91 -13.51 -7.47 9.66
CA PRO A 91 -13.37 -7.62 11.10
C PRO A 91 -13.91 -8.96 11.63
N ALA A 92 -14.95 -9.48 10.99
CA ALA A 92 -15.56 -10.77 11.32
C ALA A 92 -14.56 -11.93 11.25
N PHE A 93 -13.65 -11.93 10.27
CA PHE A 93 -12.66 -13.00 10.11
C PHE A 93 -11.58 -12.98 11.21
N LEU A 94 -11.19 -11.79 11.68
CA LEU A 94 -10.27 -11.65 12.81
C LEU A 94 -10.93 -12.11 14.12
N ARG A 95 -12.22 -11.80 14.29
CA ARG A 95 -13.03 -12.26 15.42
C ARG A 95 -13.12 -13.79 15.48
N THR A 96 -13.32 -14.45 14.34
CA THR A 96 -13.34 -15.93 14.28
C THR A 96 -11.99 -16.55 14.68
N LEU A 97 -10.87 -15.94 14.31
CA LEU A 97 -9.53 -16.43 14.70
C LEU A 97 -9.22 -16.19 16.18
N GLN A 98 -9.80 -15.15 16.79
CA GLN A 98 -9.69 -14.90 18.24
C GLN A 98 -10.56 -15.89 19.04
N GLU A 99 -11.79 -16.16 18.60
CA GLU A 99 -12.71 -17.08 19.26
C GLU A 99 -12.20 -18.54 19.25
N VAL A 100 -11.50 -18.96 18.19
CA VAL A 100 -10.91 -20.32 18.11
C VAL A 100 -9.72 -20.52 19.06
N ASN A 101 -9.12 -19.44 19.58
CA ASN A 101 -8.00 -19.51 20.53
C ASN A 101 -8.43 -19.68 22.01
N HIS A 102 -9.73 -19.75 22.30
CA HIS A 102 -10.24 -19.87 23.67
C HIS A 102 -10.72 -21.28 24.07
N LEU A 103 -10.41 -22.31 23.26
CA LEU A 103 -10.83 -23.68 23.54
C LEU A 103 -9.67 -24.69 23.51
N GLN A 104 -8.63 -24.47 24.33
CA GLN A 104 -7.81 -25.46 25.05
C GLN A 104 -7.18 -24.64 26.19
N TRP A 105 -7.55 -24.83 27.46
CA TRP A 105 -7.38 -25.99 28.35
C TRP A 105 -8.50 -26.01 29.40
#